data_AF-A0A968PF39-F1
#
_entry.id   AF-A0A968PF39-F1
#
_cell.length_a   1.000
_cell.length_b   1.000
_cell.length_c   1.000
_cell.angle_alpha   90.00
_cell.angle_beta   90.00
_cell.angle_gamma   90.00
#
_symmetry.space_group_name_H-M   'P 1'
#
loop_
_entity.id
_entity.type
_entity.pdbx_description
1 polymer ?
#
loop_
_entity_poly.entity_id
_entity_poly.type
_entity_poly.pdbx_seq_one_letter_code
_entity_poly.pdbx_strand_id
1 'polypeptide(L)' 'VRGVDVQLSGHTHGGHIHMPGLGALCLPRMGVHYAGGFEQVGPMQLYVARGLGGVPVRFNCPPEATLITLTRGEGAR' A
#
# COMPACT_ATOMS: atom_id res chain seq x y z
N VAL A 1 9.65 -4.10 24.04
CA VAL A 1 10.06 -3.58 22.71
C VAL A 1 8.94 -2.67 22.23
N ARG A 2 9.21 -1.41 21.88
CA ARG A 2 8.16 -0.53 21.33
C ARG A 2 7.81 -1.02 19.92
N GLY A 3 6.52 -1.12 19.61
CA GLY A 3 6.05 -1.45 18.26
C GLY A 3 6.37 -0.35 17.25
N VAL A 4 6.16 -0.63 15.97
CA VAL A 4 6.24 0.38 14.89
C VAL A 4 4.88 1.07 14.77
N ASP A 5 4.86 2.41 14.79
CA ASP A 5 3.62 3.18 14.66
C ASP A 5 3.16 3.31 13.20
N VAL A 6 4.11 3.42 12.27
CA VAL A 6 3.87 3.56 10.82
C VAL A 6 4.85 2.72 10.03
N GLN A 7 4.34 1.93 9.10
CA GLN A 7 5.11 1.17 8.11
C GLN A 7 4.76 1.63 6.69
N LEU A 8 5.78 1.96 5.90
CA LEU A 8 5.66 2.26 4.47
C LEU A 8 6.20 1.06 3.68
N SER A 9 5.45 0.58 2.70
CA SER A 9 5.76 -0.64 1.95
C SER A 9 5.41 -0.48 0.46
N GLY A 10 5.80 -1.46 -0.34
CA GLY A 10 5.54 -1.51 -1.78
C GLY A 10 5.58 -2.94 -2.28
N HIS A 11 6.29 -3.19 -3.39
CA HIS A 11 6.55 -4.52 -3.97
C HIS A 11 5.34 -5.21 -4.63
N THR A 12 4.11 -4.93 -4.22
CA THR A 12 2.91 -5.57 -4.79
C THR A 12 2.44 -4.98 -6.11
N HIS A 13 2.88 -3.77 -6.46
CA HIS A 13 2.46 -3.03 -7.65
C HIS A 13 0.93 -2.92 -7.82
N GLY A 14 0.14 -3.01 -6.74
CA GLY A 14 -1.32 -3.01 -6.84
C GLY A 14 -1.93 -4.23 -7.53
N GLY A 15 -1.13 -5.26 -7.78
CA GLY A 15 -1.50 -6.44 -8.56
C GLY A 15 -1.45 -6.26 -10.07
N HIS A 16 -1.01 -5.10 -10.58
CA HIS A 16 -1.03 -4.75 -12.01
C HIS A 16 -2.42 -4.72 -12.67
N ILE A 17 -3.33 -5.66 -12.39
CA ILE A 17 -4.68 -5.78 -12.98
C ILE A 17 -5.70 -5.81 -11.84
N HIS A 18 -6.64 -4.88 -11.86
CA HIS A 18 -7.75 -4.79 -10.91
C HIS A 18 -9.08 -5.03 -11.63
N MET A 19 -9.64 -6.23 -11.49
CA MET A 19 -10.87 -6.62 -12.19
C MET A 19 -12.11 -6.29 -11.34
N PRO A 20 -13.16 -5.68 -11.93
CA PRO A 20 -14.44 -5.49 -11.25
C PRO A 20 -14.98 -6.83 -10.72
N GLY A 21 -15.33 -6.89 -9.44
CA GLY A 21 -15.87 -8.09 -8.78
C GLY A 21 -14.83 -9.15 -8.36
N LEU A 22 -13.60 -9.11 -8.88
CA LEU A 22 -12.55 -10.10 -8.56
C LEU A 22 -11.35 -9.49 -7.79
N GLY A 23 -11.13 -8.18 -7.90
CA GLY A 23 -10.06 -7.48 -7.18
C GLY A 23 -8.71 -7.51 -7.90
N ALA A 24 -7.62 -7.33 -7.15
CA ALA A 24 -6.25 -7.34 -7.66
C ALA A 24 -5.80 -8.76 -8.05
N LEU A 25 -5.27 -8.89 -9.25
CA LEU A 25 -4.64 -10.10 -9.78
C LEU A 25 -3.11 -9.96 -9.73
N CYS A 26 -2.35 -10.93 -10.24
CA CYS A 26 -0.87 -10.87 -10.35
C CYS A 26 -0.12 -10.34 -9.10
N LEU A 27 -0.61 -10.69 -7.92
CA LEU A 27 0.01 -10.37 -6.64
C LEU A 27 1.04 -11.43 -6.25
N PRO A 28 2.09 -11.06 -5.49
CA PRO A 28 2.94 -12.05 -4.83
C PRO A 28 2.10 -12.89 -3.84
N ARG A 29 2.59 -14.08 -3.46
CA ARG A 29 1.84 -15.05 -2.62
C ARG A 29 1.21 -14.47 -1.34
N MET A 30 1.83 -13.43 -0.77
CA MET A 30 1.33 -12.73 0.42
C MET A 30 0.73 -11.33 0.14
N GLY A 31 0.74 -10.87 -1.11
CA GLY A 31 0.25 -9.54 -1.50
C GLY A 31 -1.27 -9.43 -1.54
N VAL A 32 -2.01 -10.55 -1.44
CA VAL A 32 -3.48 -10.60 -1.56
C VAL A 32 -4.19 -9.71 -0.53
N HIS A 33 -3.62 -9.60 0.67
CA HIS A 33 -4.17 -8.77 1.75
C HIS A 33 -3.67 -7.32 1.73
N TYR A 34 -2.60 -7.04 0.99
CA TYR A 34 -1.88 -5.76 1.04
C TYR A 34 -1.52 -5.29 -0.37
N ALA A 35 -2.52 -5.28 -1.26
CA ALA A 35 -2.30 -4.95 -2.68
C ALA A 35 -1.86 -3.49 -2.87
N GLY A 36 -2.36 -2.55 -2.06
CA GLY A 36 -2.00 -1.14 -2.14
C GLY A 36 -2.93 -0.27 -1.29
N GLY A 37 -2.48 0.92 -0.91
CA GLY A 37 -3.25 1.88 -0.11
C GLY A 37 -2.95 1.79 1.38
N PHE A 38 -3.86 2.38 2.17
CA PHE A 38 -3.74 2.48 3.62
C PHE A 38 -4.50 1.35 4.32
N GLU A 39 -3.87 0.76 5.33
CA GLU A 39 -4.42 -0.31 6.15
C GLU A 39 -4.05 -0.12 7.63
N GLN A 40 -4.93 -0.55 8.54
CA GLN A 40 -4.66 -0.56 9.97
C GLN A 40 -4.32 -1.98 10.44
N VAL A 41 -3.10 -2.21 10.89
CA VAL A 41 -2.61 -3.51 11.37
C VAL A 41 -2.40 -3.46 12.88
N GLY A 42 -3.45 -3.77 13.64
CA GLY A 42 -3.44 -3.58 15.10
C GLY A 42 -3.18 -2.10 15.44
N PRO A 43 -2.19 -1.76 16.27
CA PRO A 43 -1.83 -0.37 16.57
C PRO A 43 -1.01 0.32 15.46
N MET A 44 -0.52 -0.43 14.46
CA MET A 44 0.37 0.09 13.41
C MET A 44 -0.41 0.52 12.18
N GLN A 45 -0.09 1.69 11.64
CA GLN A 45 -0.56 2.16 10.34
C GLN A 45 0.34 1.59 9.24
N LEU A 46 -0.24 0.98 8.20
CA LEU A 46 0.46 0.46 7.04
C LEU A 46 0.03 1.23 5.79
N TYR A 47 1.00 1.72 5.02
CA TYR A 47 0.75 2.22 3.67
C TYR A 47 1.53 1.41 2.65
N VAL A 48 0.86 0.90 1.62
CA VAL A 48 1.48 0.13 0.54
C VAL A 48 1.37 0.91 -0.77
N ALA A 49 2.49 1.44 -1.25
CA ALA A 49 2.55 2.16 -2.51
C ALA A 49 2.43 1.20 -3.70
N ARG A 50 1.64 1.59 -4.71
CA ARG A 50 1.55 0.86 -5.98
C ARG A 50 2.75 1.07 -6.90
N GLY A 51 3.61 2.03 -6.58
CA GLY A 51 4.85 2.34 -7.30
C GLY A 51 4.64 2.96 -8.70
N LEU A 52 5.75 3.42 -9.28
CA LEU A 52 5.80 4.01 -10.62
C LEU A 52 6.26 3.04 -11.70
N GLY A 53 7.13 2.09 -11.36
CA GLY A 53 7.66 1.07 -12.28
C GLY A 53 6.91 -0.26 -12.19
N GLY A 54 7.33 -1.23 -13.01
CA GLY A 54 6.75 -2.59 -13.02
C GLY A 54 6.52 -3.10 -14.44
N VAL A 55 5.73 -4.18 -14.56
CA VAL A 55 5.30 -4.70 -15.86
C VAL A 55 4.43 -3.64 -16.56
N PRO A 56 4.59 -3.39 -17.87
CA PRO A 56 3.91 -2.29 -18.55
C PRO A 56 2.38 -2.44 -18.61
N VAL A 57 1.84 -3.62 -18.32
CA VAL A 57 0.40 -3.86 -18.29
C VAL A 57 -0.15 -3.45 -16.93
N ARG A 58 -0.91 -2.34 -16.90
CA ARG A 58 -1.63 -1.89 -15.72
C ARG A 58 -3.10 -1.61 -16.02
N PHE A 59 -3.97 -2.57 -15.73
CA PHE A 59 -5.41 -2.43 -15.97
C PHE A 59 -6.14 -2.05 -14.68
N ASN A 60 -6.80 -0.88 -14.67
CA ASN A 60 -7.49 -0.35 -13.50
C ASN A 60 -6.59 -0.21 -12.24
N CYS A 61 -5.28 -0.06 -12.45
CA CYS A 61 -4.26 0.03 -11.40
C CYS A 61 -3.20 1.07 -11.79
N PRO A 62 -3.50 2.39 -11.73
CA PRO A 62 -2.61 3.43 -12.24
C PRO A 62 -1.30 3.57 -11.44
N PRO A 63 -0.19 4.05 -12.07
CA PRO A 63 1.05 4.45 -11.38
C PRO A 63 0.80 5.41 -10.22
N GLU A 64 1.56 5.24 -9.15
CA GLU A 64 1.37 5.98 -7.91
C GLU A 64 2.70 6.51 -7.38
N ALA A 65 2.74 7.81 -7.12
CA ALA A 65 3.74 8.47 -6.29
C ALA A 65 3.01 9.12 -5.11
N THR A 66 3.36 8.73 -3.89
CA THR A 66 2.70 9.19 -2.67
C THR A 66 3.56 10.21 -1.95
N LEU A 67 2.98 11.37 -1.63
CA LEU A 67 3.58 12.34 -0.72
C LEU A 67 3.02 12.11 0.68
N ILE A 68 3.88 11.71 1.62
CA ILE A 68 3.52 11.55 3.03
C ILE A 68 4.24 12.64 3.81
N THR A 69 3.46 13.52 4.42
CA THR A 69 3.97 14.59 5.26
C THR A 69 3.80 14.19 6.72
N LEU A 70 4.92 13.95 7.41
CA LEU A 70 4.93 13.79 8.86
C LEU A 70 4.83 15.16 9.51
N THR A 71 3.77 15.39 10.27
CA THR A 71 3.62 16.58 11.09
C THR A 71 3.89 16.23 12.54
N ARG A 72 4.35 17.23 13.31
CA ARG A 72 4.43 17.08 14.75
C ARG A 72 3.00 16.94 15.28
N GLY A 73 2.71 15.85 15.98
CA GLY A 73 1.47 15.76 16.73
C GLY A 73 1.43 16.88 17.77
N GLU A 74 0.35 17.64 17.80
CA GLU A 74 0.05 18.45 18.98
C GLU A 74 -0.05 17.47 20.14
N GLY A 75 0.92 17.51 21.05
CA GLY A 75 1.07 16.48 22.08
C GLY A 75 -0.27 16.18 22.72
N ALA A 76 -0.66 14.91 22.74
CA ALA A 76 -1.76 14.48 23.58
C ALA A 76 -1.45 14.99 25.00
N ARG A 77 -2.37 15.79 25.55
CA ARG A 77 -2.37 16.04 26.99
C ARG A 77 -2.58 14.73 27.72
#